data_AF-A0A9D0XSR5-F1
#
_entry.id   AF-A0A9D0XSR5-F1
#
_cell.length_a   1.000
_cell.length_b   1.000
_cell.length_c   1.000
_cell.angle_alpha   90.00
_cell.angle_beta   90.00
_cell.angle_gamma   90.00
#
_symmetry.space_group_name_H-M   'P 1'
#
loop_
_entity.id
_entity.type
_entity.pdbx_description
1 polymer ?
#
loop_
_entity_poly.entity_id
_entity_poly.type
_entity_poly.pdbx_seq_one_letter_code
_entity_poly.pdbx_strand_id
1 'polypeptide(L)'
;MQINSDNLKRILADSVNDFTREEVLFLTSKELLAKRMRYVLASLEGYRTPSMLAEVLLQSSDSQLHLWQKVESSFVFSKKISDEYAKQTSFFLNQLASQGWTEFRTEKARSEGGKFARSMDPDVLVEKGQELQFSENPYGKGNYNANAIDEYHREFEEAWQDGFHHYLCLIREESW
;
A
#
# COMPACT_ATOMS: atom_id res chain seq x y z
N MET A 1 -12.56 -6.73 -6.27
CA MET A 1 -12.33 -7.41 -7.56
C MET A 1 -11.02 -8.18 -7.48
N GLN A 2 -11.06 -9.50 -7.26
CA GLN A 2 -9.86 -10.34 -7.14
C GLN A 2 -9.18 -10.47 -8.50
N ILE A 3 -7.98 -9.89 -8.64
CA ILE A 3 -7.16 -10.09 -9.83
C ILE A 3 -6.62 -11.51 -9.77
N ASN A 4 -7.12 -12.35 -10.67
CA ASN A 4 -6.74 -13.75 -10.80
C ASN A 4 -5.25 -13.85 -11.16
N SER A 5 -4.49 -14.74 -10.50
CA SER A 5 -3.04 -14.89 -10.73
C SER A 5 -2.69 -15.23 -12.20
N ASP A 6 -3.65 -15.80 -12.92
CA ASP A 6 -3.52 -16.15 -14.34
C ASP A 6 -3.65 -14.94 -15.28
N ASN A 7 -4.32 -13.86 -14.86
CA ASN A 7 -4.34 -12.60 -15.61
C ASN A 7 -3.00 -11.85 -15.49
N LEU A 8 -2.35 -11.93 -14.32
CA LEU A 8 -0.98 -11.44 -14.14
C LEU A 8 0.01 -12.20 -15.04
N LYS A 9 -0.08 -13.53 -15.08
CA LYS A 9 0.81 -14.35 -15.95
C LYS A 9 0.65 -14.05 -17.44
N ARG A 10 -0.56 -13.72 -17.91
CA ARG A 10 -0.81 -13.33 -19.31
C ARG A 10 -0.28 -11.93 -19.65
N ILE A 11 -0.31 -11.00 -18.70
CA ILE A 11 0.29 -9.67 -18.84
C ILE A 11 1.82 -9.77 -18.89
N LEU A 12 2.42 -10.72 -18.17
CA LEU A 12 3.88 -10.88 -17.98
C LEU A 12 4.65 -11.58 -19.13
N ALA A 13 4.03 -11.82 -20.29
CA ALA A 13 4.55 -12.77 -21.28
C ALA A 13 5.58 -12.24 -22.29
N ASP A 14 5.94 -10.95 -22.27
CA ASP A 14 7.24 -10.39 -22.73
C ASP A 14 7.06 -8.88 -22.93
N SER A 15 7.60 -8.08 -22.00
CA SER A 15 7.49 -6.61 -21.93
C SER A 15 6.06 -6.05 -21.85
N VAL A 16 5.71 -5.51 -20.68
CA VAL A 16 4.52 -4.68 -20.53
C VAL A 16 4.98 -3.24 -20.68
N ASN A 17 4.48 -2.52 -21.68
CA ASN A 17 4.60 -1.05 -21.76
C ASN A 17 6.04 -0.55 -21.56
N ASP A 18 6.98 -1.04 -22.37
CA ASP A 18 8.43 -0.79 -22.31
C ASP A 18 9.17 -1.37 -21.10
N PHE A 19 8.51 -1.89 -20.06
CA PHE A 19 9.19 -2.47 -18.90
C PHE A 19 9.68 -3.89 -19.14
N THR A 20 10.91 -4.19 -18.71
CA THR A 20 11.43 -5.55 -18.70
C THR A 20 10.76 -6.38 -17.62
N ARG A 21 10.86 -7.70 -17.72
CA ARG A 21 10.31 -8.60 -16.70
C ARG A 21 10.90 -8.34 -15.31
N GLU A 22 12.20 -8.06 -15.22
CA GLU A 22 12.89 -7.79 -13.96
C GLU A 22 12.40 -6.48 -13.33
N GLU A 23 12.19 -5.44 -14.14
CA GLU A 23 11.64 -4.16 -13.71
C GLU A 23 10.22 -4.33 -13.16
N VAL A 24 9.37 -5.10 -13.84
CA VAL A 24 8.00 -5.39 -13.35
C VAL A 24 8.04 -6.19 -12.06
N LEU A 25 8.93 -7.19 -11.95
CA LEU A 25 9.10 -7.97 -10.72
C LEU A 25 9.55 -7.09 -9.56
N PHE A 26 10.49 -6.17 -9.78
CA PHE A 26 10.90 -5.20 -8.77
C PHE A 26 9.74 -4.28 -8.39
N LEU A 27 9.08 -3.65 -9.36
CA LEU A 27 7.97 -2.70 -9.14
C LEU A 27 6.76 -3.31 -8.44
N THR A 28 6.61 -4.64 -8.43
CA THR A 28 5.54 -5.38 -7.74
C THR A 28 6.01 -6.07 -6.46
N SER A 29 7.32 -6.04 -6.17
CA SER A 29 7.92 -6.69 -5.00
C SER A 29 7.54 -6.01 -3.68
N LYS A 30 7.83 -6.69 -2.57
CA LYS A 30 7.69 -6.15 -1.20
C LYS A 30 8.87 -5.28 -0.76
N GLU A 31 9.86 -5.05 -1.62
CA GLU A 31 11.00 -4.21 -1.28
C GLU A 31 10.57 -2.78 -0.92
N LEU A 32 11.24 -2.18 0.06
CA LEU A 32 10.88 -0.87 0.59
C LEU A 32 10.91 0.22 -0.49
N LEU A 33 11.92 0.19 -1.36
CA LEU A 33 12.04 1.18 -2.43
C LEU A 33 10.94 1.01 -3.49
N ALA A 34 10.62 -0.23 -3.88
CA ALA A 34 9.52 -0.51 -4.79
C ALA A 34 8.17 -0.03 -4.24
N LYS A 35 7.90 -0.27 -2.95
CA LYS A 35 6.72 0.28 -2.25
C LYS A 35 6.67 1.80 -2.34
N ARG A 36 7.78 2.47 -2.07
CA ARG A 36 7.86 3.93 -2.13
C ARG A 36 7.62 4.46 -3.54
N MET A 37 8.17 3.82 -4.58
CA MET A 37 7.86 4.18 -5.97
C MET A 37 6.37 4.06 -6.27
N ARG A 38 5.71 3.00 -5.78
CA ARG A 38 4.24 2.87 -5.87
C ARG A 38 3.50 3.95 -5.09
N TYR A 39 4.02 4.42 -3.95
CA TYR A 39 3.43 5.54 -3.20
C TYR A 39 3.53 6.85 -3.97
N VAL A 40 4.68 7.12 -4.59
CA VAL A 40 4.83 8.30 -5.46
C VAL A 40 3.84 8.22 -6.62
N LEU A 41 3.72 7.06 -7.27
CA LEU A 41 2.77 6.87 -8.36
C LEU A 41 1.31 7.04 -7.91
N ALA A 42 0.95 6.53 -6.72
CA ALA A 42 -0.36 6.77 -6.11
C ALA A 42 -0.60 8.26 -5.86
N SER A 43 0.38 8.98 -5.32
CA SER A 43 0.29 10.43 -5.13
C SER A 43 0.10 11.17 -6.46
N LEU A 44 0.77 10.72 -7.54
CA LEU A 44 0.64 11.32 -8.87
C LEU A 44 -0.75 11.06 -9.50
N GLU A 45 -1.39 9.93 -9.22
CA GLU A 45 -2.78 9.65 -9.60
C GLU A 45 -3.81 10.33 -8.67
N GLY A 46 -3.37 11.09 -7.67
CA GLY A 46 -4.23 11.88 -6.80
C GLY A 46 -4.71 11.16 -5.53
N TYR A 47 -4.19 9.97 -5.23
CA TYR A 47 -4.44 9.32 -3.94
C TYR A 47 -3.80 10.13 -2.81
N ARG A 48 -4.45 10.14 -1.63
CA ARG A 48 -3.97 10.85 -0.43
C ARG A 48 -2.83 10.08 0.27
N THR A 49 -1.70 9.96 -0.41
CA THR A 49 -0.47 9.35 0.08
C THR A 49 0.63 10.42 0.21
N PRO A 50 1.56 10.29 1.17
CA PRO A 50 2.74 11.14 1.21
C PRO A 50 3.60 10.90 -0.05
N SER A 51 4.02 11.97 -0.70
CA SER A 51 4.99 11.87 -1.80
C SER A 51 6.34 11.45 -1.22
N MET A 52 6.77 10.23 -1.52
CA MET A 52 8.07 9.66 -1.11
C MET A 52 9.16 9.91 -2.16
N LEU A 53 9.02 10.96 -2.98
CA LEU A 53 9.90 11.19 -4.12
C LEU A 53 11.35 11.42 -3.68
N ALA A 54 11.55 12.19 -2.61
CA ALA A 54 12.90 12.44 -2.10
C ALA A 54 13.60 11.15 -1.65
N GLU A 55 12.87 10.27 -0.95
CA GLU A 55 13.37 8.97 -0.50
C GLU A 55 13.69 8.06 -1.69
N VAL A 56 12.86 8.08 -2.73
CA VAL A 56 13.14 7.35 -3.97
C VAL A 56 14.43 7.87 -4.60
N LEU A 57 14.57 9.18 -4.77
CA LEU A 57 15.75 9.76 -5.43
C LEU A 57 17.05 9.57 -4.63
N LEU A 58 17.00 9.63 -3.30
CA LEU A 58 18.19 9.55 -2.45
C LEU A 58 18.63 8.12 -2.12
N GLN A 59 17.72 7.14 -2.17
CA GLN A 59 18.01 5.76 -1.74
C GLN A 59 18.07 4.76 -2.90
N SER A 60 17.78 5.20 -4.13
CA SER A 60 17.89 4.36 -5.32
C SER A 60 19.35 4.19 -5.75
N SER A 61 19.68 3.00 -6.24
CA SER A 61 20.85 2.79 -7.10
C SER A 61 20.65 3.47 -8.46
N ASP A 62 21.71 3.58 -9.26
CA ASP A 62 21.62 4.12 -10.63
C ASP A 62 20.59 3.38 -11.49
N SER A 63 20.54 2.05 -11.40
CA SER A 63 19.56 1.24 -12.12
C SER A 63 18.12 1.51 -11.67
N GLN A 64 17.91 1.73 -10.37
CA GLN A 64 16.59 2.05 -9.81
C GLN A 64 16.17 3.50 -10.13
N LEU A 65 17.11 4.44 -10.20
CA LEU A 65 16.86 5.80 -10.67
C LEU A 65 16.43 5.80 -12.14
N HIS A 66 17.12 5.03 -12.99
CA HIS A 66 16.71 4.87 -14.39
C HIS A 66 15.34 4.23 -14.53
N LEU A 67 15.04 3.22 -13.71
CA LEU A 67 13.70 2.64 -13.66
C LEU A 67 12.65 3.69 -13.23
N TRP A 68 12.94 4.52 -12.23
CA TRP A 68 12.03 5.59 -11.83
C TRP A 68 11.79 6.62 -12.95
N GLN A 69 12.85 7.07 -13.63
CA GLN A 69 12.73 7.99 -14.78
C GLN A 69 11.88 7.40 -15.90
N LYS A 70 11.99 6.08 -16.11
CA LYS A 70 11.15 5.35 -17.05
C LYS A 70 9.69 5.32 -16.61
N VAL A 71 9.42 5.01 -15.34
CA VAL A 71 8.06 5.07 -14.76
C VAL A 71 7.45 6.46 -14.91
N GLU A 72 8.20 7.52 -14.61
CA GLU A 72 7.76 8.91 -14.77
C GLU A 72 7.44 9.25 -16.24
N SER A 73 8.32 8.87 -17.17
CA SER A 73 8.12 9.08 -18.60
C SER A 73 6.89 8.33 -19.12
N SER A 74 6.72 7.07 -18.71
CA SER A 74 5.54 6.25 -19.02
C SER A 74 4.27 6.83 -18.42
N PHE A 75 4.33 7.41 -17.21
CA PHE A 75 3.19 8.08 -16.59
C PHE A 75 2.72 9.27 -17.43
N VAL A 76 3.64 10.15 -17.85
CA VAL A 76 3.30 11.29 -18.73
C VAL A 76 2.73 10.80 -20.06
N PHE A 77 3.36 9.79 -20.66
CA PHE A 77 2.88 9.20 -21.91
C PHE A 77 1.45 8.63 -21.78
N SER A 78 1.17 7.96 -20.67
CA SER A 78 -0.12 7.31 -20.41
C SER A 78 -1.32 8.27 -20.38
N LYS A 79 -1.08 9.59 -20.24
CA LYS A 79 -2.14 10.61 -20.28
C LYS A 79 -2.64 10.92 -21.70
N LYS A 80 -2.02 10.34 -22.74
CA LYS A 80 -2.50 10.44 -24.13
C LYS A 80 -3.67 9.48 -24.39
N ILE A 81 -4.87 9.86 -23.93
CA ILE A 81 -6.08 9.00 -23.93
C ILE A 81 -6.50 8.49 -25.33
N SER A 82 -6.05 9.14 -26.41
CA SER A 82 -6.35 8.71 -27.78
C SER A 82 -5.54 7.50 -28.27
N ASP A 83 -4.42 7.19 -27.62
CA ASP A 83 -3.49 6.14 -28.04
C ASP A 83 -3.77 4.83 -27.29
N GLU A 84 -3.87 3.71 -28.01
CA GLU A 84 -4.17 2.39 -27.42
C GLU A 84 -3.03 1.87 -26.53
N TYR A 85 -1.78 2.12 -26.92
CA TYR A 85 -0.60 1.78 -26.13
C TYR A 85 -0.52 2.63 -24.86
N ALA A 86 -0.89 3.92 -24.95
CA ALA A 86 -0.99 4.78 -23.77
C ALA A 86 -2.05 4.30 -22.77
N LYS A 87 -3.19 3.74 -23.25
CA LYS A 87 -4.21 3.14 -22.38
C LYS A 87 -3.70 1.90 -21.66
N GLN A 88 -2.95 1.03 -22.34
CA GLN A 88 -2.35 -0.15 -21.72
C GLN A 88 -1.34 0.25 -20.64
N THR A 89 -0.52 1.28 -20.93
CA THR A 89 0.42 1.88 -19.97
C THR A 89 -0.32 2.45 -18.77
N SER A 90 -1.38 3.23 -19.01
CA SER A 90 -2.23 3.79 -17.98
C SER A 90 -2.83 2.71 -17.08
N PHE A 91 -3.34 1.63 -17.67
CA PHE A 91 -3.90 0.51 -16.91
C PHE A 91 -2.86 -0.13 -15.98
N PHE A 92 -1.67 -0.43 -16.47
CA PHE A 92 -0.59 -1.00 -15.65
C PHE A 92 -0.16 -0.06 -14.52
N LEU A 93 0.08 1.21 -14.81
CA LEU A 93 0.49 2.19 -13.81
C LEU A 93 -0.61 2.43 -12.75
N ASN A 94 -1.88 2.43 -13.16
CA ASN A 94 -3.02 2.51 -12.23
C ASN A 94 -3.10 1.29 -11.30
N GLN A 95 -2.73 0.09 -11.77
CA GLN A 95 -2.64 -1.08 -10.90
C GLN A 95 -1.55 -0.91 -9.84
N LEU A 96 -0.37 -0.43 -10.24
CA LEU A 96 0.73 -0.14 -9.31
C LEU A 96 0.37 0.98 -8.31
N ALA A 97 -0.29 2.04 -8.76
CA ALA A 97 -0.79 3.13 -7.92
C ALA A 97 -1.80 2.63 -6.89
N SER A 98 -2.78 1.84 -7.34
CA SER A 98 -3.80 1.23 -6.48
C SER A 98 -3.17 0.29 -5.44
N GLN A 99 -2.18 -0.52 -5.85
CA GLN A 99 -1.41 -1.33 -4.92
C GLN A 99 -0.68 -0.46 -3.88
N GLY A 100 0.01 0.60 -4.31
CA GLY A 100 0.69 1.54 -3.42
C GLY A 100 -0.27 2.19 -2.42
N TRP A 101 -1.47 2.57 -2.87
CA TRP A 101 -2.51 3.11 -2.00
C TRP A 101 -2.94 2.12 -0.91
N THR A 102 -3.25 0.88 -1.29
CA THR A 102 -3.63 -0.17 -0.35
C THR A 102 -2.51 -0.45 0.65
N GLU A 103 -1.27 -0.59 0.18
CA GLU A 103 -0.10 -0.80 1.04
C GLU A 103 0.07 0.32 2.06
N PHE A 104 -0.01 1.59 1.63
CA PHE A 104 0.07 2.73 2.53
C PHE A 104 -1.04 2.72 3.58
N ARG A 105 -2.29 2.44 3.17
CA ARG A 105 -3.43 2.39 4.09
C ARG A 105 -3.31 1.28 5.11
N THR A 106 -2.83 0.11 4.71
CA THR A 106 -2.54 -1.02 5.60
C THR A 106 -1.45 -0.66 6.61
N GLU A 107 -0.35 -0.05 6.18
CA GLU A 107 0.73 0.38 7.09
C GLU A 107 0.26 1.48 8.06
N LYS A 108 -0.54 2.43 7.57
CA LYS A 108 -1.15 3.47 8.39
C LYS A 108 -2.09 2.87 9.43
N ALA A 109 -2.99 1.96 9.04
CA ALA A 109 -3.92 1.29 9.94
C ALA A 109 -3.17 0.55 11.06
N ARG A 110 -2.11 -0.19 10.72
CA ARG A 110 -1.23 -0.84 11.70
C ARG A 110 -0.57 0.15 12.65
N SER A 111 -0.03 1.25 12.13
CA SER A 111 0.55 2.29 12.98
C SER A 111 -0.49 2.93 13.90
N GLU A 112 -1.73 3.13 13.44
CA GLU A 112 -2.81 3.71 14.24
C GLU A 112 -3.24 2.78 15.36
N GLY A 113 -3.38 1.47 15.11
CA GLY A 113 -3.67 0.49 16.15
C GLY A 113 -2.62 0.47 17.26
N GLY A 114 -1.33 0.47 16.88
CA GLY A 114 -0.24 0.53 17.86
C GLY A 114 -0.12 1.89 18.58
N LYS A 115 -0.55 3.00 17.96
CA LYS A 115 -0.61 4.32 18.63
C LYS A 115 -1.78 4.37 19.62
N PHE A 116 -2.93 3.81 19.25
CA PHE A 116 -4.11 3.76 20.11
C PHE A 116 -3.84 2.92 21.35
N ALA A 117 -3.28 1.72 21.19
CA ALA A 117 -2.84 0.90 22.32
C ALA A 117 -1.86 1.66 23.22
N ARG A 118 -0.84 2.33 22.66
CA ARG A 118 0.10 3.17 23.42
C ARG A 118 -0.53 4.32 24.20
N SER A 119 -1.67 4.82 23.75
CA SER A 119 -2.37 5.92 24.41
C SER A 119 -3.24 5.48 25.59
N MET A 120 -3.44 4.16 25.76
CA MET A 120 -4.21 3.58 26.85
C MET A 120 -3.37 3.32 28.09
N ASP A 121 -4.03 3.30 29.25
CA ASP A 121 -3.43 2.86 30.51
C ASP A 121 -3.00 1.39 30.41
N PRO A 122 -1.73 1.04 30.74
CA PRO A 122 -1.25 -0.34 30.73
C PRO A 122 -2.12 -1.30 31.54
N ASP A 123 -2.66 -0.90 32.69
CA ASP A 123 -3.47 -1.77 33.54
C ASP A 123 -4.78 -2.15 32.83
N VAL A 124 -5.38 -1.17 32.13
CA VAL A 124 -6.58 -1.38 31.31
C VAL A 124 -6.29 -2.29 30.12
N LEU A 125 -5.12 -2.14 29.49
CA LEU A 125 -4.71 -3.02 28.39
C LEU A 125 -4.53 -4.47 28.85
N VAL A 126 -3.92 -4.70 30.02
CA VAL A 126 -3.76 -6.05 30.57
C VAL A 126 -5.12 -6.69 30.79
N GLU A 127 -6.07 -5.99 31.41
CA GLU A 127 -7.39 -6.53 31.74
C GLU A 127 -8.30 -6.69 30.50
N LYS A 128 -8.37 -5.67 29.63
CA LYS A 128 -9.40 -5.53 28.58
C LYS A 128 -8.86 -5.40 27.17
N GLY A 129 -7.55 -5.49 26.97
CA GLY A 129 -6.89 -5.21 25.69
C GLY A 129 -7.45 -6.02 24.51
N GLN A 130 -7.80 -7.29 24.71
CA GLN A 130 -8.42 -8.11 23.65
C GLN A 130 -9.80 -7.58 23.24
N GLU A 131 -10.65 -7.19 24.19
CA GLU A 131 -11.98 -6.64 23.87
C GLU A 131 -11.85 -5.29 23.15
N LEU A 132 -10.99 -4.40 23.67
CA LEU A 132 -10.72 -3.07 23.13
C LEU A 132 -10.14 -3.13 21.71
N GLN A 133 -9.33 -4.14 21.41
CA GLN A 133 -8.80 -4.37 20.07
C GLN A 133 -9.92 -4.55 19.02
N PHE A 134 -11.05 -5.15 19.38
CA PHE A 134 -12.16 -5.35 18.45
C PHE A 134 -13.16 -4.19 18.50
N SER A 135 -13.48 -3.67 19.68
CA SER A 135 -14.52 -2.63 19.84
C SER A 135 -14.07 -1.26 19.30
N GLU A 136 -12.79 -0.91 19.46
CA GLU A 136 -12.28 0.42 19.13
C GLU A 136 -11.67 0.52 17.72
N ASN A 137 -11.70 -0.57 16.94
CA ASN A 137 -11.12 -0.57 15.60
C ASN A 137 -11.92 0.33 14.65
N PRO A 138 -11.37 1.45 14.17
CA PRO A 138 -12.10 2.40 13.32
C PRO A 138 -12.37 1.83 11.92
N TYR A 139 -11.66 0.76 11.54
CA TYR A 139 -11.82 0.07 10.26
C TYR A 139 -12.79 -1.12 10.36
N GLY A 140 -13.32 -1.40 11.56
CA GLY A 140 -14.31 -2.45 11.78
C GLY A 140 -15.58 -2.21 10.96
N LYS A 141 -16.19 -3.30 10.49
CA LYS A 141 -17.39 -3.28 9.63
C LYS A 141 -18.55 -2.43 10.18
N GLY A 142 -18.67 -2.31 11.52
CA GLY A 142 -19.69 -1.51 12.20
C GLY A 142 -19.42 0.00 12.24
N ASN A 143 -18.18 0.43 12.02
CA ASN A 143 -17.74 1.83 12.07
C ASN A 143 -17.65 2.47 10.67
N TYR A 144 -17.96 1.69 9.64
CA TYR A 144 -17.94 2.13 8.26
C TYR A 144 -19.14 3.02 7.92
N ASN A 145 -18.87 4.27 7.54
CA ASN A 145 -19.89 5.15 6.96
C ASN A 145 -19.99 4.90 5.45
N ALA A 146 -21.15 4.43 4.97
CA ALA A 146 -21.41 4.18 3.55
C ALA A 146 -21.28 5.41 2.61
N ASN A 147 -21.15 6.61 3.19
CA ASN A 147 -20.91 7.86 2.46
C ASN A 147 -19.41 8.20 2.31
N ALA A 148 -18.52 7.43 2.94
CA ALA A 148 -17.09 7.55 2.69
C ALA A 148 -16.76 6.92 1.32
N ILE A 149 -15.90 7.59 0.55
CA ILE A 149 -15.41 7.11 -0.76
C ILE A 149 -14.56 5.82 -0.61
N ASP A 150 -14.13 5.49 0.60
CA ASP A 150 -13.33 4.31 0.88
C ASP A 150 -14.23 3.08 0.94
N GLU A 151 -13.95 2.00 0.22
CA GLU A 151 -14.67 0.73 0.40
C GLU A 151 -14.22 0.05 1.71
N TYR A 152 -15.06 -0.78 2.34
CA TYR A 152 -14.59 -1.61 3.45
C TYR A 152 -13.52 -2.58 2.95
N HIS A 153 -12.31 -2.48 3.51
CA HIS A 153 -11.21 -3.40 3.24
C HIS A 153 -10.83 -4.12 4.53
N ARG A 154 -11.17 -5.42 4.57
CA ARG A 154 -10.82 -6.33 5.68
C ARG A 154 -9.34 -6.28 6.05
N GLU A 155 -8.47 -6.08 5.05
CA GLU A 155 -7.02 -5.95 5.25
C GLU A 155 -6.62 -4.78 6.17
N PHE A 156 -7.38 -3.68 6.19
CA PHE A 156 -7.10 -2.54 7.07
C PHE A 156 -7.54 -2.81 8.51
N GLU A 157 -8.68 -3.50 8.67
CA GLU A 157 -9.16 -3.96 9.97
C GLU A 157 -8.13 -4.89 10.63
N GLU A 158 -7.69 -5.92 9.90
CA GLU A 158 -6.67 -6.87 10.35
C GLU A 158 -5.34 -6.17 10.65
N ALA A 159 -4.90 -5.23 9.79
CA ALA A 159 -3.66 -4.51 10.02
C ALA A 159 -3.70 -3.63 11.28
N TRP A 160 -4.82 -2.94 11.54
CA TRP A 160 -5.01 -2.19 12.79
C TRP A 160 -4.95 -3.11 14.00
N GLN A 161 -5.64 -4.25 13.93
CA GLN A 161 -5.64 -5.26 15.00
C GLN A 161 -4.22 -5.76 15.26
N ASP A 162 -3.44 -6.09 14.23
CA ASP A 162 -2.05 -6.50 14.36
C ASP A 162 -1.21 -5.45 15.12
N GLY A 163 -1.38 -4.18 14.74
CA GLY A 163 -0.64 -3.08 15.35
C GLY A 163 -0.97 -2.88 16.82
N PHE A 164 -2.25 -2.98 17.17
CA PHE A 164 -2.72 -2.95 18.55
C PHE A 164 -2.19 -4.15 19.34
N HIS A 165 -2.33 -5.36 18.80
CA HIS A 165 -1.91 -6.61 19.43
C HIS A 165 -0.41 -6.64 19.73
N HIS A 166 0.42 -6.18 18.79
CA HIS A 166 1.86 -6.14 18.98
C HIS A 166 2.24 -5.34 20.23
N TYR A 167 1.59 -4.20 20.47
CA TYR A 167 1.82 -3.43 21.68
C TYR A 167 1.27 -4.13 22.94
N LEU A 168 0.11 -4.77 22.83
CA LEU A 168 -0.47 -5.54 23.92
C LEU A 168 0.47 -6.67 24.39
N CYS A 169 1.05 -7.43 23.46
CA CYS A 169 2.02 -8.47 23.77
C CYS A 169 3.27 -7.92 24.46
N LEU A 170 3.76 -6.75 24.03
CA LEU A 170 4.89 -6.07 24.68
C LEU A 170 4.59 -5.73 26.14
N ILE A 171 3.38 -5.25 26.45
CA ILE A 171 2.97 -4.92 27.83
C ILE A 171 2.75 -6.17 28.67
N ARG A 172 2.29 -7.28 28.07
CA ARG A 172 2.05 -8.55 28.76
C ARG A 172 3.29 -9.43 28.90
N GLU A 173 4.44 -8.99 28.39
CA GLU A 173 5.66 -9.80 28.28
C GLU A 173 5.45 -11.13 27.53
N GLU A 174 4.42 -11.21 26.69
CA GLU A 174 4.12 -12.39 25.88
C GLU A 174 5.09 -12.41 24.68
N SER A 175 6.18 -13.16 24.78
CA SER A 175 7.13 -13.39 23.68
C SER A 175 6.65 -14.49 22.74
N TRP A 176 6.77 -14.25 21.43
CA TRP A 176 6.59 -15.23 20.37
C TRP A 176 7.89 -15.99 20.08
#